data_AF-A0A821BXI1-F1
#
_entry.id   AF-A0A821BXI1-F1
#
_cell.length_a   1.000
_cell.length_b   1.000
_cell.length_c   1.000
_cell.angle_alpha   90.00
_cell.angle_beta   90.00
_cell.angle_gamma   90.00
#
_symmetry.space_group_name_H-M   'P 1'
#
loop_
_entity.id
_entity.type
_entity.pdbx_description
1 polymer ?
#
loop_
_entity_poly.entity_id
_entity_poly.type
_entity_poly.pdbx_seq_one_letter_code
_entity_poly.pdbx_strand_id
1 'polypeptide(L)' 'MGKPRGLRTARKLKDHRREQRWHDKDYKKSHLGTRWKSNPFAGASHAKGIVLEKVGVEAKQPNSA' A
#
# COMPACT_ATOMS: atom_id res chain seq x y z
N MET A 1 -1.45 -28.16 9.92
CA MET A 1 -2.93 -28.23 9.92
C MET A 1 -3.47 -27.32 8.82
N GLY A 2 -4.29 -27.83 7.90
CA GLY A 2 -4.80 -27.09 6.73
C GLY A 2 -6.17 -26.42 6.93
N LYS A 3 -6.72 -25.84 5.86
CA LYS A 3 -8.08 -25.24 5.87
C LYS A 3 -9.16 -26.32 6.09
N PRO A 4 -10.27 -26.00 6.77
CA PRO A 4 -11.38 -26.93 6.97
C PRO A 4 -12.07 -27.25 5.63
N ARG A 5 -12.53 -28.50 5.45
CA ARG A 5 -13.13 -29.00 4.20
C ARG A 5 -14.60 -29.43 4.32
N GLY A 6 -15.23 -29.27 5.49
CA GLY A 6 -16.60 -29.70 5.72
C GLY A 6 -17.66 -28.77 5.11
N LEU A 7 -18.84 -29.32 4.81
CA LEU A 7 -19.96 -28.61 4.18
C LEU A 7 -20.40 -27.33 4.93
N ARG A 8 -20.32 -27.33 6.28
CA ARG A 8 -20.76 -26.21 7.15
C ARG A 8 -19.63 -25.27 7.60
N THR A 9 -18.54 -25.18 6.83
CA THR A 9 -17.31 -24.46 7.24
C THR A 9 -17.11 -23.08 6.58
N ALA A 10 -18.12 -22.61 5.83
CA ALA A 10 -18.04 -21.38 5.03
C ALA A 10 -17.64 -20.12 5.82
N ARG A 11 -18.17 -19.94 7.04
CA ARG A 11 -17.86 -18.78 7.90
C ARG A 11 -16.35 -18.70 8.20
N LYS A 12 -15.78 -19.81 8.67
CA LYS A 12 -14.34 -19.90 9.00
C LYS A 12 -13.47 -19.64 7.77
N LEU A 13 -13.85 -20.14 6.59
CA LEU A 13 -13.12 -19.88 5.34
C LEU A 13 -13.16 -18.39 4.94
N LYS A 14 -14.31 -17.74 5.08
CA LYS A 14 -14.48 -16.30 4.81
C LYS A 14 -13.64 -15.44 5.75
N ASP A 15 -13.73 -15.69 7.05
CA ASP A 15 -13.00 -14.93 8.06
C ASP A 15 -11.49 -15.10 7.90
N HIS A 16 -11.03 -16.34 7.68
CA HIS A 16 -9.63 -16.61 7.39
C HIS A 16 -9.13 -15.86 6.14
N ARG A 17 -9.91 -15.83 5.05
CA ARG A 17 -9.52 -15.06 3.86
C ARG A 17 -9.47 -13.56 4.13
N ARG A 18 -10.39 -13.03 4.94
CA ARG A 18 -10.42 -11.60 5.32
C ARG A 18 -9.17 -11.23 6.10
N GLU A 19 -8.79 -12.04 7.09
CA GLU A 19 -7.56 -11.85 7.88
C GLU A 19 -6.32 -11.92 6.99
N GLN A 20 -6.21 -12.97 6.17
CA GLN A 20 -5.06 -13.16 5.29
C GLN A 20 -4.91 -12.04 4.26
N ARG A 21 -6.02 -11.41 3.84
CA ARG A 21 -5.98 -10.30 2.88
C ARG A 21 -5.27 -9.06 3.45
N TRP A 22 -5.24 -8.89 4.77
CA TRP A 22 -4.51 -7.78 5.39
C TRP A 22 -2.99 -7.91 5.33
N HIS A 23 -2.46 -9.10 5.06
CA HIS A 23 -1.02 -9.30 4.82
C HIS A 23 -0.59 -8.91 3.40
N ASP A 24 -1.56 -8.73 2.49
CA ASP A 24 -1.28 -8.23 1.15
C ASP A 24 -0.99 -6.72 1.20
N LYS A 25 0.15 -6.31 0.65
CA LYS A 25 0.64 -4.93 0.72
C LYS A 25 -0.30 -3.96 -0.01
N ASP A 26 -0.81 -4.34 -1.16
CA ASP A 26 -1.66 -3.49 -1.99
C ASP A 26 -3.07 -3.35 -1.42
N TYR A 27 -3.60 -4.44 -0.86
CA TYR A 27 -4.84 -4.40 -0.11
C TYR A 27 -4.72 -3.49 1.11
N LYS A 28 -3.64 -3.63 1.89
CA LYS A 28 -3.39 -2.76 3.05
C LYS A 28 -3.26 -1.30 2.63
N LYS A 29 -2.51 -0.99 1.56
CA LYS A 29 -2.32 0.37 1.06
C LYS A 29 -3.63 1.03 0.62
N SER A 30 -4.53 0.27 0.00
CA SER A 30 -5.83 0.78 -0.45
C SER A 30 -6.87 0.93 0.68
N HIS A 31 -6.82 0.09 1.71
CA HIS A 31 -7.86 0.04 2.76
C HIS A 31 -7.48 0.69 4.10
N LEU A 32 -6.20 0.94 4.38
CA LEU A 32 -5.76 1.56 5.65
C LEU A 32 -5.85 3.11 5.64
N GLY A 33 -6.21 3.73 4.52
CA GLY A 33 -6.32 5.19 4.37
C GLY A 33 -4.98 5.94 4.30
N THR A 34 -3.84 5.26 4.46
CA THR A 34 -2.49 5.84 4.32
C THR A 34 -2.26 6.49 2.97
N ARG A 35 -2.86 5.94 1.91
CA ARG A 35 -2.86 6.53 0.57
C ARG A 35 -3.41 7.96 0.54
N TRP A 36 -4.35 8.31 1.41
CA TRP A 36 -4.97 9.63 1.42
C TRP A 36 -4.28 10.57 2.41
N LYS A 37 -3.88 10.05 3.58
CA LYS A 37 -3.27 10.85 4.65
C LYS A 37 -1.81 11.23 4.37
N SER A 38 -1.02 10.30 3.84
CA SER A 38 0.44 10.46 3.74
C SER A 38 0.92 10.80 2.33
N ASN A 39 0.05 10.68 1.33
CA ASN A 39 0.40 11.03 -0.04
C ASN A 39 0.31 12.56 -0.21
N PRO A 40 1.39 13.26 -0.62
CA PRO A 40 1.35 14.70 -0.85
C PRO A 40 0.36 15.12 -1.94
N PHE A 41 -0.03 14.21 -2.84
CA PHE A 41 -1.05 14.47 -3.85
C PHE A 41 -2.47 14.07 -3.42
N ALA A 42 -2.65 13.61 -2.17
CA ALA A 42 -3.93 13.15 -1.64
C ALA A 42 -4.69 12.21 -2.60
N GLY A 43 -3.95 11.36 -3.33
CA GLY A 43 -4.50 10.38 -4.28
C GLY A 43 -4.78 10.87 -5.70
N ALA A 44 -4.53 12.14 -6.01
CA ALA A 44 -4.59 12.68 -7.38
C ALA A 44 -3.38 12.25 -8.22
N SER A 45 -3.49 12.36 -9.55
CA SER A 45 -2.40 12.05 -10.48
C SER A 45 -1.33 13.14 -10.53
N HIS A 46 -1.72 14.41 -10.36
CA HIS A 46 -0.83 15.57 -10.42
C HIS A 46 -1.27 16.63 -9.40
N ALA A 47 -0.34 17.51 -9.03
CA ALA A 47 -0.60 18.69 -8.22
C ALA A 47 0.16 19.91 -8.78
N LYS A 48 -0.31 21.12 -8.50
CA LYS A 48 0.42 22.37 -8.77
C LYS A 48 1.18 22.78 -7.51
N GLY A 49 2.33 23.43 -7.68
CA GLY A 49 3.17 23.92 -6.58
C GLY A 49 3.95 25.18 -6.98
N ILE A 50 4.52 25.85 -6.00
CA ILE A 50 5.38 27.04 -6.17
C ILE A 50 6.82 26.60 -5.89
N VAL A 51 7.77 27.09 -6.70
CA VAL A 51 9.19 26.79 -6.53
C VAL A 51 9.73 27.59 -5.34
N LEU A 52 10.40 26.91 -4.41
CA LEU A 52 11.09 27.53 -3.27
C LEU A 52 12.59 27.71 -3.56
N GLU A 53 13.25 26.65 -4.00
CA GLU A 53 14.70 26.64 -4.27
C GLU A 53 15.06 25.56 -5.30
N LYS A 54 16.31 25.62 -5.80
CA LYS A 54 16.88 24.59 -6.68
C LYS A 54 17.85 23.74 -5.86
N VAL A 55 17.59 22.43 -5.78
CA VAL A 55 18.40 21.47 -5.00
C VAL A 55 19.19 20.56 -5.93
N GLY A 56 20.51 20.44 -5.70
CA GLY A 56 21.35 19.42 -6.32
C GLY A 56 21.26 18.12 -5.53
N VAL A 57 20.85 17.02 -6.15
CA VAL A 57 20.76 15.70 -5.52
C VAL A 57 21.78 14.79 -6.18
N GLU A 58 22.75 14.32 -5.39
CA GLU A 58 23.78 13.39 -5.86
C GLU A 58 23.17 12.06 -6.33
N ALA A 59 23.80 11.44 -7.33
CA ALA A 59 23.38 10.13 -7.81
C ALA A 59 23.59 9.03 -6.75
N LYS A 60 22.69 8.04 -6.73
CA LYS A 60 22.90 6.83 -5.93
C LYS A 60 24.03 6.01 -6.55
N GLN A 61 24.86 5.42 -5.67
CA GLN A 61 25.89 4.46 -6.05
C GLN A 61 25.31 3.36 -6.96
N PRO A 62 26.05 2.88 -7.98
CA PRO A 62 27.47 3.11 -8.25
C PRO A 62 27.79 4.31 -9.17
N ASN A 63 26.82 5.18 -9.47
CA ASN A 63 27.00 6.27 -10.43
C ASN A 63 27.60 7.52 -9.77
N SER A 64 28.30 8.34 -10.56
CA SER A 64 28.83 9.66 -10.15
C SER A 64 28.23 10.75 -11.05
N ALA A 65 27.46 11.66 -10.46
CA ALA A 65 26.83 12.83 -11.09
C ALA A 65 26.42 13.86 -10.03
#